data_AF-T0TYU4-F1
#
_entry.id   AF-T0TYU4-F1
#
_cell.length_a   1.000
_cell.length_b   1.000
_cell.length_c   1.000
_cell.angle_alpha   90.00
_cell.angle_beta   90.00
_cell.angle_gamma   90.00
#
_symmetry.space_group_name_H-M   'P 1'
#
loop_
_entity.id
_entity.type
_entity.pdbx_description
1 polymer ?
#
loop_
_entity_poly.entity_id
_entity_poly.type
_entity_poly.pdbx_seq_one_letter_code
_entity_poly.pdbx_strand_id
1 'polypeptide(L)'
;MEQLAHNFRLTETFLNSLGTPQKSTASDSKLVWKDIDSVQVENFLQEYQVISEDKRMATINNLIEWLKENNHTINDWNIVLSSKGKIELADVDSDWNIHGYNPKGVTRTKLVPGSKGEIVSIGVLRQPDDLIADIDELNPKEKKVVKMDDIRDLRISKGFEKTPLLVIYRIDKDSEPANKLSKRREKLNFSHDIIGINILIPSFIDVSTKNITTQLMPLIKSIDD
;
A
#
# COMPACT_ATOMS: atom_id res chain seq x y z
N MET A 1 -18.20 1.36 8.87
CA MET A 1 -17.45 1.51 10.14
C MET A 1 -16.67 0.26 10.47
N GLU A 2 -17.31 -0.92 10.52
CA GLU A 2 -16.66 -2.20 10.82
C GLU A 2 -15.52 -2.57 9.85
N GLN A 3 -15.69 -2.33 8.54
CA GLN A 3 -14.70 -2.71 7.53
C GLN A 3 -13.33 -2.01 7.67
N LEU A 4 -13.31 -0.76 8.13
CA LEU A 4 -12.04 -0.02 8.31
C LEU A 4 -11.27 -0.53 9.51
N ALA A 5 -11.96 -0.68 10.63
CA ALA A 5 -11.37 -1.24 11.84
C ALA A 5 -10.89 -2.68 11.58
N HIS A 6 -11.66 -3.47 10.82
CA HIS A 6 -11.25 -4.79 10.34
C HIS A 6 -9.95 -4.73 9.56
N ASN A 7 -9.87 -3.94 8.47
CA ASN A 7 -8.67 -3.84 7.65
C ASN A 7 -7.45 -3.33 8.43
N PHE A 8 -7.66 -2.39 9.35
CA PHE A 8 -6.62 -1.87 10.23
C PHE A 8 -6.03 -2.98 11.10
N ARG A 9 -6.88 -3.73 11.83
CA ARG A 9 -6.44 -4.84 12.70
C ARG A 9 -5.89 -6.02 11.92
N LEU A 10 -6.48 -6.33 10.76
CA LEU A 10 -5.97 -7.33 9.83
C LEU A 10 -4.54 -6.99 9.40
N THR A 11 -4.30 -5.72 9.04
CA THR A 11 -2.98 -5.27 8.57
C THR A 11 -1.96 -5.25 9.70
N GLU A 12 -2.33 -4.80 10.89
CA GLU A 12 -1.48 -4.85 12.08
C GLU A 12 -1.08 -6.30 12.40
N THR A 13 -2.05 -7.21 12.41
CA THR A 13 -1.82 -8.65 12.66
C THR A 13 -0.94 -9.26 11.58
N PHE A 14 -1.24 -8.98 10.31
CA PHE A 14 -0.45 -9.45 9.17
C PHE A 14 1.00 -9.02 9.29
N LEU A 15 1.28 -7.73 9.43
CA LEU A 15 2.65 -7.22 9.50
C LEU A 15 3.42 -7.72 10.73
N ASN A 16 2.76 -7.88 11.87
CA ASN A 16 3.38 -8.44 13.08
C ASN A 16 3.56 -9.96 13.04
N SER A 17 2.83 -10.66 12.15
CA SER A 17 3.03 -12.10 11.90
C SER A 17 4.23 -12.39 10.99
N LEU A 18 4.70 -11.39 10.24
CA LEU A 18 5.90 -11.51 9.40
C LEU A 18 7.17 -11.51 10.26
N GLY A 19 8.31 -11.80 9.63
CA GLY A 19 9.63 -11.61 10.24
C GLY A 19 9.93 -10.13 10.57
N THR A 20 11.09 -9.87 11.16
CA THR A 20 11.50 -8.52 11.56
C THR A 20 11.73 -7.63 10.32
N PRO A 21 11.10 -6.44 10.24
CA PRO A 21 11.33 -5.52 9.13
C PRO A 21 12.71 -4.88 9.18
N GLN A 22 13.17 -4.46 8.00
CA GLN A 22 14.31 -3.58 7.82
C GLN A 22 13.85 -2.17 7.46
N LYS A 23 14.59 -1.14 7.88
CA LYS A 23 14.40 0.22 7.36
C LYS A 23 14.98 0.29 5.95
N SER A 24 14.24 0.90 5.03
CA SER A 24 14.72 1.05 3.65
C SER A 24 15.99 1.91 3.58
N THR A 25 16.96 1.49 2.76
CA THR A 25 18.15 2.31 2.46
C THR A 25 17.84 3.46 1.49
N ALA A 26 16.68 3.41 0.82
CA ALA A 26 16.19 4.44 -0.08
C ALA A 26 15.46 5.56 0.66
N SER A 27 14.89 5.28 1.85
CA SER A 27 14.05 6.22 2.60
C SER A 27 13.92 5.87 4.08
N ASP A 28 13.95 6.88 4.95
CA ASP A 28 13.74 6.74 6.39
C ASP A 28 12.28 6.56 6.80
N SER A 29 11.36 6.63 5.82
CA SER A 29 9.92 6.57 6.00
C SER A 29 9.29 5.23 5.60
N LYS A 30 10.11 4.19 5.41
CA LYS A 30 9.65 2.89 4.90
C LYS A 30 10.21 1.72 5.71
N LEU A 31 9.34 0.80 6.10
CA LEU A 31 9.71 -0.53 6.58
C LEU A 31 9.55 -1.53 5.44
N VAL A 32 10.48 -2.48 5.36
CA VAL A 32 10.56 -3.49 4.30
C VAL A 32 10.64 -4.87 4.92
N TRP A 33 9.83 -5.78 4.38
CA TRP A 33 9.96 -7.21 4.57
C TRP A 33 10.32 -7.82 3.23
N LYS A 34 11.29 -8.74 3.24
CA LYS A 34 11.73 -9.48 2.06
C LYS A 34 11.45 -10.96 2.25
N ASP A 35 11.39 -11.67 1.13
CA ASP A 35 11.26 -13.13 1.09
C ASP A 35 10.01 -13.63 1.83
N ILE A 36 8.87 -12.96 1.59
CA ILE A 36 7.58 -13.32 2.18
C ILE A 36 6.84 -14.30 1.28
N ASP A 37 6.44 -15.44 1.85
CA ASP A 37 5.73 -16.49 1.12
C ASP A 37 4.40 -15.97 0.55
N SER A 38 4.12 -16.32 -0.71
CA SER A 38 2.90 -15.93 -1.42
C SER A 38 1.62 -16.31 -0.66
N VAL A 39 1.60 -17.40 0.09
CA VAL A 39 0.46 -17.84 0.90
C VAL A 39 0.14 -16.83 2.00
N GLN A 40 1.15 -16.20 2.61
CA GLN A 40 0.92 -15.17 3.63
C GLN A 40 0.27 -13.93 3.02
N VAL A 41 0.71 -13.52 1.83
CA VAL A 41 0.13 -12.40 1.09
C VAL A 41 -1.27 -12.73 0.60
N GLU A 42 -1.48 -13.96 0.11
CA GLU A 42 -2.78 -14.45 -0.34
C GLU A 42 -3.83 -14.39 0.79
N ASN A 43 -3.50 -14.93 1.97
CA ASN A 43 -4.37 -14.90 3.14
C ASN A 43 -4.75 -13.47 3.52
N PHE A 44 -3.78 -12.55 3.54
CA PHE A 44 -4.04 -11.13 3.79
C PHE A 44 -5.00 -10.53 2.76
N LEU A 45 -4.77 -10.77 1.46
CA LEU A 45 -5.59 -10.23 0.39
C LEU A 45 -7.01 -10.84 0.37
N GLN A 46 -7.17 -12.09 0.77
CA GLN A 46 -8.47 -12.76 0.88
C GLN A 46 -9.34 -12.17 1.98
N GLU A 47 -8.74 -11.81 3.12
CA GLU A 47 -9.46 -11.23 4.26
C GLU A 47 -9.66 -9.70 4.14
N TYR A 48 -8.94 -9.06 3.23
CA TYR A 48 -9.00 -7.62 3.03
C TYR A 48 -10.35 -7.17 2.44
N GLN A 49 -11.01 -6.24 3.13
CA GLN A 49 -12.35 -5.78 2.76
C GLN A 49 -12.30 -4.52 1.90
N VAL A 50 -13.09 -4.52 0.83
CA VAL A 50 -13.42 -3.34 0.04
C VAL A 50 -14.94 -3.25 -0.09
N ILE A 51 -15.48 -2.10 -0.51
CA ILE A 51 -16.93 -2.02 -0.74
C ILE A 51 -17.32 -2.76 -2.01
N SER A 52 -18.56 -3.25 -2.03
CA SER A 52 -19.17 -3.96 -3.15
C SER A 52 -19.16 -3.20 -4.47
N GLU A 53 -19.25 -1.88 -4.41
CA GLU A 53 -19.26 -0.98 -5.57
C GLU A 53 -17.84 -0.79 -6.15
N ASP A 54 -16.81 -1.28 -5.46
CA ASP A 54 -15.46 -1.27 -5.95
C ASP A 54 -15.24 -2.36 -7.00
N LYS A 55 -15.25 -1.96 -8.27
CA LYS A 55 -14.88 -2.85 -9.38
C LYS A 55 -13.47 -3.44 -9.23
N ARG A 56 -12.61 -2.84 -8.39
CA ARG A 56 -11.27 -3.35 -8.10
C ARG A 56 -11.29 -4.59 -7.20
N MET A 57 -12.42 -4.92 -6.54
CA MET A 57 -12.55 -6.19 -5.81
C MET A 57 -12.41 -7.39 -6.74
N ALA A 58 -13.00 -7.31 -7.94
CA ALA A 58 -12.81 -8.33 -8.96
C ALA A 58 -11.32 -8.49 -9.32
N THR A 59 -10.56 -7.39 -9.29
CA THR A 59 -9.11 -7.42 -9.50
C THR A 59 -8.35 -8.12 -8.36
N ILE A 60 -8.78 -7.97 -7.10
CA ILE A 60 -8.20 -8.71 -5.96
C ILE A 60 -8.43 -10.21 -6.14
N ASN A 61 -9.67 -10.62 -6.44
CA ASN A 61 -10.00 -12.03 -6.62
C ASN A 61 -9.21 -12.66 -7.76
N ASN A 62 -9.14 -11.99 -8.91
CA ASN A 62 -8.35 -12.45 -10.05
C ASN A 62 -6.86 -12.53 -9.72
N LEU A 63 -6.34 -11.61 -8.91
CA LEU A 63 -4.95 -11.65 -8.46
C LEU A 63 -4.70 -12.85 -7.53
N ILE A 64 -5.60 -13.12 -6.58
CA ILE A 64 -5.50 -14.27 -5.67
C ILE A 64 -5.51 -15.58 -6.47
N GLU A 65 -6.42 -15.72 -7.43
CA GLU A 65 -6.48 -16.89 -8.31
C GLU A 65 -5.19 -17.05 -9.12
N TRP A 66 -4.71 -15.96 -9.70
CA TRP A 66 -3.45 -15.95 -10.44
C TRP A 66 -2.25 -16.35 -9.56
N LEU A 67 -2.19 -15.89 -8.30
CA LEU A 67 -1.12 -16.25 -7.36
C LEU A 67 -1.10 -17.76 -7.09
N LYS A 68 -2.26 -18.38 -6.91
CA LYS A 68 -2.39 -19.83 -6.71
C LYS A 68 -1.85 -20.62 -7.90
N GLU A 69 -2.16 -20.16 -9.11
CA GLU A 69 -1.74 -20.83 -10.34
C GLU A 69 -0.24 -20.64 -10.65
N ASN A 70 0.33 -19.49 -10.26
CA ASN A 70 1.63 -19.04 -10.74
C ASN A 70 2.72 -18.92 -9.67
N ASN A 71 2.48 -19.39 -8.44
CA ASN A 71 3.45 -19.30 -7.33
C ASN A 71 4.85 -19.85 -7.69
N HIS A 72 4.93 -20.85 -8.57
CA HIS A 72 6.18 -21.44 -9.01
C HIS A 72 6.97 -20.59 -10.04
N THR A 73 6.37 -19.51 -10.57
CA THR A 73 6.96 -18.66 -11.62
C THR A 73 7.51 -17.33 -11.11
N ILE A 74 7.14 -16.97 -9.87
CA ILE A 74 7.56 -15.76 -9.18
C ILE A 74 8.47 -16.11 -8.01
N ASN A 75 9.27 -15.13 -7.61
CA ASN A 75 9.96 -15.20 -6.34
C ASN A 75 8.98 -14.88 -5.20
N ASP A 76 9.43 -15.08 -3.97
CA ASP A 76 8.78 -14.58 -2.77
C ASP A 76 8.56 -13.06 -2.84
N TRP A 77 7.59 -12.59 -2.07
CA TRP A 77 7.15 -11.20 -2.06
C TRP A 77 8.05 -10.31 -1.23
N ASN A 78 8.17 -9.06 -1.68
CA ASN A 78 8.56 -7.97 -0.81
C ASN A 78 7.33 -7.18 -0.37
N ILE A 79 7.33 -6.76 0.90
CA ILE A 79 6.29 -5.93 1.48
C ILE A 79 6.92 -4.61 1.93
N VAL A 80 6.27 -3.49 1.61
CA VAL A 80 6.70 -2.15 2.04
C VAL A 80 5.57 -1.50 2.83
N LEU A 81 5.82 -1.10 4.06
CA LEU A 81 4.94 -0.19 4.79
C LEU A 81 5.45 1.24 4.63
N SER A 82 4.69 2.05 3.90
CA SER A 82 5.02 3.45 3.64
C SER A 82 4.41 4.35 4.72
N SER A 83 5.24 5.23 5.29
CA SER A 83 4.92 6.10 6.41
C SER A 83 5.19 7.56 6.10
N LYS A 84 4.58 8.45 6.88
CA LYS A 84 4.88 9.88 6.87
C LYS A 84 6.11 10.18 7.72
N GLY A 85 7.18 10.63 7.06
CA GLY A 85 8.40 11.07 7.73
C GLY A 85 9.16 9.90 8.36
N LYS A 86 10.17 10.23 9.17
CA LYS A 86 11.05 9.24 9.78
C LYS A 86 10.28 8.28 10.70
N ILE A 87 10.54 6.98 10.56
CA ILE A 87 9.97 5.96 11.44
C ILE A 87 10.70 5.94 12.79
N GLU A 88 9.90 6.13 13.83
CA GLU A 88 10.29 6.15 15.25
C GLU A 88 9.84 4.87 15.96
N LEU A 89 10.36 4.64 17.18
CA LEU A 89 9.90 3.54 18.03
C LEU A 89 8.46 3.80 18.49
N ALA A 90 7.71 2.73 18.72
CA ALA A 90 6.39 2.81 19.29
C ALA A 90 6.45 3.11 20.78
N ASP A 91 5.49 3.90 21.25
CA ASP A 91 5.19 4.03 22.67
C ASP A 91 4.58 2.71 23.19
N VAL A 92 4.73 2.45 24.49
CA VAL A 92 4.28 1.21 25.14
C VAL A 92 2.78 0.95 24.92
N ASP A 93 1.99 2.02 24.90
CA ASP A 93 0.53 1.97 24.79
C ASP A 93 0.02 2.29 23.36
N SER A 94 0.90 2.27 22.35
CA SER A 94 0.51 2.58 20.96
C SER A 94 -0.49 1.54 20.42
N ASP A 95 -1.61 2.02 19.90
CA ASP A 95 -2.64 1.21 19.23
C ASP A 95 -2.24 0.74 17.82
N TRP A 96 -1.07 1.20 17.38
CA TRP A 96 -0.39 0.84 16.15
C TRP A 96 1.09 0.60 16.47
N ASN A 97 1.43 -0.66 16.68
CA ASN A 97 2.80 -1.08 16.98
C ASN A 97 3.21 -2.18 16.01
N ILE A 98 4.12 -1.84 15.10
CA ILE A 98 4.60 -2.75 14.07
C ILE A 98 6.05 -3.12 14.39
N HIS A 99 6.28 -4.30 14.96
CA HIS A 99 7.60 -4.77 15.40
C HIS A 99 8.36 -3.76 16.27
N GLY A 100 7.68 -3.06 17.17
CA GLY A 100 8.25 -2.04 18.06
C GLY A 100 8.41 -0.66 17.42
N TYR A 101 7.96 -0.46 16.18
CA TYR A 101 7.93 0.83 15.49
C TYR A 101 6.54 1.42 15.45
N ASN A 102 6.45 2.75 15.34
CA ASN A 102 5.20 3.47 15.07
C ASN A 102 5.28 4.22 13.72
N PRO A 103 5.08 3.51 12.59
CA PRO A 103 4.96 4.14 11.28
C PRO A 103 3.71 5.04 11.25
N LYS A 104 3.93 6.35 11.22
CA LYS A 104 2.89 7.38 11.15
C LYS A 104 2.04 7.26 9.87
N GLY A 105 0.75 7.57 10.01
CA GLY A 105 -0.18 7.60 8.89
C GLY A 105 0.20 8.64 7.82
N VAL A 106 0.04 8.27 6.56
CA VAL A 106 0.25 9.16 5.42
C VAL A 106 -0.92 10.15 5.30
N THR A 107 -0.60 11.41 5.00
CA THR A 107 -1.61 12.44 4.80
C THR A 107 -2.20 12.34 3.40
N ARG A 108 -3.51 12.10 3.30
CA ARG A 108 -4.27 12.10 2.05
C ARG A 108 -5.57 12.86 2.24
N THR A 109 -6.15 13.37 1.16
CA THR A 109 -7.32 14.26 1.24
C THR A 109 -8.35 13.87 0.21
N LYS A 110 -9.63 14.04 0.54
CA LYS A 110 -10.74 13.81 -0.37
C LYS A 110 -10.59 14.71 -1.61
N LEU A 111 -10.62 14.11 -2.79
CA LEU A 111 -10.63 14.76 -4.09
C LEU A 111 -12.09 14.95 -4.51
N VAL A 112 -12.59 16.18 -4.42
CA VAL A 112 -14.01 16.49 -4.66
C VAL A 112 -14.48 16.04 -6.04
N PRO A 113 -13.78 16.34 -7.16
CA PRO A 113 -14.25 15.93 -8.49
C PRO A 113 -14.25 14.41 -8.74
N GLY A 114 -13.53 13.63 -7.91
CA GLY A 114 -13.44 12.18 -8.03
C GLY A 114 -14.28 11.42 -7.01
N SER A 115 -14.98 12.13 -6.12
CA SER A 115 -15.82 11.54 -5.08
C SER A 115 -17.28 11.58 -5.51
N LYS A 116 -18.06 10.55 -5.18
CA LYS A 116 -19.47 10.42 -5.57
C LYS A 116 -20.32 9.89 -4.42
N GLY A 117 -21.17 10.76 -3.86
CA GLY A 117 -21.95 10.44 -2.66
C GLY A 117 -21.01 10.02 -1.53
N GLU A 118 -21.31 8.85 -0.96
CA GLU A 118 -20.55 8.19 0.09
C GLU A 118 -19.16 7.70 -0.35
N ILE A 119 -18.86 7.62 -1.65
CA ILE A 119 -17.58 7.16 -2.18
C ILE A 119 -16.58 8.31 -2.24
N VAL A 120 -15.48 8.20 -1.49
CA VAL A 120 -14.39 9.19 -1.47
C VAL A 120 -13.20 8.72 -2.30
N SER A 121 -12.73 9.59 -3.19
CA SER A 121 -11.44 9.42 -3.88
C SER A 121 -10.37 10.25 -3.20
N ILE A 122 -9.16 9.71 -3.03
CA ILE A 122 -8.00 10.49 -2.55
C ILE A 122 -7.08 10.97 -3.69
N GLY A 123 -7.41 10.62 -4.93
CA GLY A 123 -6.65 10.95 -6.14
C GLY A 123 -5.39 10.10 -6.34
N VAL A 124 -4.41 10.21 -5.45
CA VAL A 124 -3.12 9.49 -5.57
C VAL A 124 -2.80 8.80 -4.26
N LEU A 125 -2.63 7.47 -4.29
CA LEU A 125 -2.19 6.70 -3.14
C LEU A 125 -0.66 6.72 -2.98
N ARG A 126 0.06 6.45 -4.06
CA ARG A 126 1.47 6.07 -4.07
C ARG A 126 2.42 7.20 -4.48
N GLN A 127 3.65 7.17 -3.96
CA GLN A 127 4.81 7.92 -4.45
C GLN A 127 5.77 7.01 -5.25
N PRO A 128 6.56 7.55 -6.20
CA PRO A 128 7.46 6.73 -7.01
C PRO A 128 8.47 5.90 -6.21
N ASP A 129 9.03 6.49 -5.16
CA ASP A 129 10.03 5.89 -4.28
C ASP A 129 9.50 4.71 -3.45
N ASP A 130 8.18 4.58 -3.29
CA ASP A 130 7.57 3.41 -2.67
C ASP A 130 7.88 2.11 -3.45
N LEU A 131 8.06 2.17 -4.77
CA LEU A 131 8.26 0.99 -5.63
C LEU A 131 9.71 0.52 -5.76
N ILE A 132 10.63 1.24 -5.14
CA ILE A 132 12.06 0.94 -5.13
C ILE A 132 12.58 0.84 -3.69
N ALA A 133 11.68 0.90 -2.72
CA ALA A 133 12.02 0.93 -1.30
C ALA A 133 12.63 -0.39 -0.80
N ASP A 134 12.30 -1.49 -1.48
CA ASP A 134 12.80 -2.85 -1.23
C ASP A 134 14.16 -3.14 -1.88
N ILE A 135 14.67 -2.22 -2.70
CA ILE A 135 15.96 -2.36 -3.39
C ILE A 135 17.06 -1.75 -2.54
N ASP A 136 18.07 -2.56 -2.21
CA ASP A 136 19.28 -2.09 -1.55
C ASP A 136 20.26 -1.48 -2.55
N GLU A 137 21.21 -0.67 -2.06
CA GLU A 137 22.32 -0.15 -2.87
C GLU A 137 21.88 0.68 -4.10
N LEU A 138 20.92 1.58 -3.89
CA LEU A 138 20.54 2.56 -4.89
C LEU A 138 21.50 3.76 -4.91
N ASN A 139 22.01 4.10 -6.09
CA ASN A 139 22.78 5.32 -6.28
C ASN A 139 21.86 6.57 -6.28
N PRO A 140 22.39 7.80 -6.12
CA PRO A 140 21.57 9.01 -6.02
C PRO A 140 20.68 9.31 -7.24
N LYS A 141 21.01 8.78 -8.43
CA LYS A 141 20.19 8.93 -9.65
C LYS A 141 19.03 7.93 -9.63
N GLU A 142 19.30 6.69 -9.23
CA GLU A 142 18.29 5.64 -9.11
C GLU A 142 17.21 5.99 -8.06
N LYS A 143 17.60 6.61 -6.94
CA LYS A 143 16.66 7.10 -5.91
C LYS A 143 15.69 8.17 -6.41
N LYS A 144 15.97 8.81 -7.55
CA LYS A 144 15.15 9.90 -8.13
C LYS A 144 14.31 9.44 -9.31
N VAL A 145 14.28 8.14 -9.59
CA VAL A 145 13.47 7.60 -10.69
C VAL A 145 11.98 7.78 -10.36
N VAL A 146 11.23 8.33 -11.31
CA VAL A 146 9.80 8.64 -11.12
C VAL A 146 8.87 7.98 -12.13
N LYS A 147 9.37 7.64 -13.32
CA LYS A 147 8.55 7.04 -14.38
C LYS A 147 8.44 5.54 -14.18
N MET A 148 7.27 4.97 -14.47
CA MET A 148 7.03 3.54 -14.26
C MET A 148 7.93 2.63 -15.09
N ASP A 149 8.21 2.99 -16.34
CA ASP A 149 9.08 2.18 -17.19
C ASP A 149 10.52 2.19 -16.66
N ASP A 150 11.03 3.37 -16.27
CA ASP A 150 12.33 3.48 -15.61
C ASP A 150 12.38 2.71 -14.27
N ILE A 151 11.30 2.70 -13.49
CA ILE A 151 11.20 1.90 -12.25
C ILE A 151 11.29 0.40 -12.56
N ARG A 152 10.60 -0.06 -13.61
CA ARG A 152 10.64 -1.47 -14.04
C ARG A 152 12.04 -1.86 -14.50
N ASP A 153 12.65 -1.05 -15.35
CA ASP A 153 14.02 -1.27 -15.83
C ASP A 153 15.01 -1.33 -14.66
N LEU A 154 14.85 -0.42 -13.68
CA LEU A 154 15.65 -0.43 -12.46
C LEU A 154 15.45 -1.73 -11.67
N ARG A 155 14.21 -2.16 -11.43
CA ARG A 155 13.91 -3.42 -10.73
C ARG A 155 14.55 -4.62 -11.43
N ILE A 156 14.43 -4.71 -12.76
CA ILE A 156 15.05 -5.77 -13.56
C ILE A 156 16.57 -5.73 -13.38
N SER A 157 17.19 -4.56 -13.54
CA SER A 157 18.64 -4.40 -13.41
C SER A 157 19.18 -4.76 -12.02
N LYS A 158 18.33 -4.71 -10.99
CA LYS A 158 18.64 -5.02 -9.60
C LYS A 158 18.21 -6.44 -9.18
N GLY A 159 17.73 -7.26 -10.12
CA GLY A 159 17.35 -8.66 -9.87
C GLY A 159 15.93 -8.87 -9.34
N PHE A 160 15.10 -7.83 -9.27
CA PHE A 160 13.70 -7.88 -8.82
C PHE A 160 12.72 -8.12 -9.98
N GLU A 161 13.20 -8.62 -11.12
CA GLU A 161 12.35 -8.90 -12.29
C GLU A 161 11.18 -9.79 -11.91
N LYS A 162 11.41 -10.86 -11.13
CA LYS A 162 10.40 -11.85 -10.70
C LYS A 162 9.84 -11.64 -9.30
N THR A 163 10.20 -10.55 -8.64
CA THR A 163 9.82 -10.31 -7.24
C THR A 163 8.64 -9.34 -7.19
N PRO A 164 7.43 -9.83 -6.87
CA PRO A 164 6.27 -8.98 -6.67
C PRO A 164 6.43 -8.11 -5.41
N LEU A 165 5.72 -6.98 -5.40
CA LEU A 165 5.78 -6.00 -4.33
C LEU A 165 4.38 -5.60 -3.87
N LEU A 166 4.12 -5.74 -2.58
CA LEU A 166 2.94 -5.18 -1.90
C LEU A 166 3.35 -3.95 -1.10
N VAL A 167 2.83 -2.78 -1.45
CA VAL A 167 3.00 -1.56 -0.67
C VAL A 167 1.73 -1.26 0.11
N ILE A 168 1.86 -1.10 1.41
CA ILE A 168 0.79 -0.82 2.36
C ILE A 168 0.94 0.61 2.89
N TYR A 169 -0.20 1.28 3.07
CA TYR A 169 -0.29 2.63 3.59
C TYR A 169 -1.33 2.66 4.70
N ARG A 170 -0.96 3.13 5.90
CA ARG A 170 -1.94 3.62 6.87
C ARG A 170 -2.24 5.07 6.51
N ILE A 171 -3.46 5.39 6.10
CA ILE A 171 -3.89 6.76 5.77
C ILE A 171 -4.62 7.31 6.99
N ASP A 172 -4.15 8.47 7.45
CA ASP A 172 -4.72 9.16 8.61
C ASP A 172 -6.15 9.66 8.31
N LYS A 173 -7.11 9.15 9.07
CA LYS A 173 -8.55 9.43 8.95
C LYS A 173 -8.91 10.90 9.12
N ASP A 174 -8.09 11.66 9.85
CA ASP A 174 -8.31 13.07 10.19
C ASP A 174 -7.47 14.01 9.31
N SER A 175 -6.90 13.48 8.22
CA SER A 175 -6.07 14.25 7.29
C SER A 175 -6.82 15.46 6.69
N GLU A 176 -6.16 16.62 6.73
CA GLU A 176 -6.64 17.88 6.17
C GLU A 176 -5.80 18.36 4.96
N PRO A 177 -6.41 19.10 4.01
CA PRO A 177 -5.68 19.79 2.95
C PRO A 177 -4.71 20.84 3.50
N ALA A 178 -3.46 20.79 3.04
CA ALA A 178 -2.46 21.81 3.36
C ALA A 178 -2.92 23.23 2.95
N ASN A 179 -3.63 23.35 1.82
CA ASN A 179 -4.30 24.58 1.43
C ASN A 179 -5.78 24.53 1.82
N LYS A 180 -6.14 25.19 2.92
CA LYS A 180 -7.52 25.26 3.45
C LYS A 180 -8.51 25.98 2.52
N LEU A 181 -8.02 26.73 1.53
CA LEU A 181 -8.87 27.42 0.52
C LEU A 181 -9.12 26.57 -0.73
N SER A 182 -8.63 25.33 -0.77
CA SER A 182 -8.79 24.44 -1.93
C SER A 182 -10.25 24.07 -2.15
N LYS A 183 -10.82 24.46 -3.30
CA LYS A 183 -12.15 24.00 -3.73
C LYS A 183 -12.17 22.57 -4.29
N ARG A 184 -10.99 21.97 -4.47
CA ARG A 184 -10.84 20.62 -5.06
C ARG A 184 -10.50 19.55 -4.03
N ARG A 185 -10.12 19.94 -2.81
CA ARG A 185 -9.68 19.03 -1.76
C ARG A 185 -10.40 19.32 -0.45
N GLU A 186 -10.89 18.26 0.18
CA GLU A 186 -11.58 18.30 1.48
C GLU A 186 -10.89 17.37 2.48
N LYS A 187 -11.19 17.55 3.77
CA LYS A 187 -10.81 16.62 4.85
C LYS A 187 -11.40 15.22 4.60
N LEU A 188 -10.72 14.19 5.08
CA LEU A 188 -11.18 12.80 4.91
C LEU A 188 -12.32 12.46 5.89
N ASN A 189 -12.14 12.73 7.18
CA ASN A 189 -13.14 12.54 8.23
C ASN A 189 -13.76 11.14 8.27
N PHE A 190 -12.91 10.10 8.36
CA PHE A 190 -13.39 8.73 8.53
C PHE A 190 -13.44 8.31 10.00
N SER A 191 -14.24 7.28 10.27
CA SER A 191 -14.38 6.66 11.59
C SER A 191 -13.11 5.96 12.08
N HIS A 192 -12.24 5.54 11.15
CA HIS A 192 -10.99 4.84 11.46
C HIS A 192 -9.98 5.10 10.36
N ASP A 193 -8.70 4.84 10.64
CA ASP A 193 -7.65 4.96 9.63
C ASP A 193 -7.89 3.98 8.49
N ILE A 194 -7.54 4.44 7.28
CA ILE A 194 -7.76 3.68 6.06
C ILE A 194 -6.48 2.95 5.72
N ILE A 195 -6.53 1.64 5.57
CA ILE A 195 -5.43 0.90 4.94
C ILE A 195 -5.57 1.03 3.44
N GLY A 196 -4.59 1.61 2.75
CA GLY A 196 -4.47 1.53 1.29
C GLY A 196 -3.44 0.49 0.92
N ILE A 197 -3.64 -0.21 -0.19
CA ILE A 197 -2.63 -1.13 -0.73
C ILE A 197 -2.36 -0.87 -2.21
N ASN A 198 -1.11 -1.05 -2.62
CA ASN A 198 -0.68 -1.06 -3.99
C ASN A 198 0.11 -2.32 -4.29
N ILE A 199 -0.19 -2.95 -5.40
CA ILE A 199 0.46 -4.20 -5.82
C ILE A 199 1.18 -3.92 -7.14
N LEU A 200 2.44 -4.35 -7.21
CA LEU A 200 3.25 -4.38 -8.41
C LEU A 200 3.60 -5.84 -8.72
N ILE A 201 3.02 -6.36 -9.80
CA ILE A 201 3.33 -7.68 -10.34
C ILE A 201 4.37 -7.53 -11.46
N PRO A 202 5.36 -8.42 -11.55
CA PRO A 202 6.30 -8.49 -12.67
C PRO A 202 5.67 -8.44 -14.06
N SER A 203 6.32 -7.74 -15.00
CA SER A 203 5.76 -7.48 -16.34
C SER A 203 5.87 -8.63 -17.34
N PHE A 204 6.75 -9.63 -17.13
CA PHE A 204 6.82 -10.82 -17.99
C PHE A 204 5.61 -11.75 -17.80
N ILE A 205 4.81 -11.48 -16.79
CA ILE A 205 3.63 -12.24 -16.47
C ILE A 205 2.50 -11.66 -17.30
N ASP A 206 2.10 -12.41 -18.33
CA ASP A 206 0.91 -12.11 -19.13
C ASP A 206 -0.34 -12.46 -18.32
N VAL A 207 -0.59 -11.68 -17.27
CA VAL A 207 -1.94 -11.55 -16.76
C VAL A 207 -2.66 -10.77 -17.85
N SER A 208 -3.73 -11.33 -18.43
CA SER A 208 -4.59 -10.68 -19.43
C SER A 208 -5.22 -9.34 -18.97
N THR A 209 -4.79 -8.84 -17.82
CA THR A 209 -4.99 -7.52 -17.25
C THR A 209 -3.73 -6.66 -17.48
N LYS A 210 -3.62 -6.04 -18.66
CA LYS A 210 -2.62 -4.98 -18.91
C LYS A 210 -2.61 -3.98 -17.74
N ASN A 211 -1.50 -3.95 -16.99
CA ASN A 211 -1.20 -3.02 -15.90
C ASN A 211 -2.07 -3.10 -14.63
N ILE A 212 -1.92 -4.17 -13.84
CA ILE A 212 -2.24 -4.11 -12.40
C ILE A 212 -1.11 -3.35 -11.69
N THR A 213 -1.10 -2.01 -11.85
CA THR A 213 -0.76 -1.14 -10.72
C THR A 213 -2.07 -0.89 -10.00
N THR A 214 -2.63 -1.91 -9.34
CA THR A 214 -3.94 -1.76 -8.70
C THR A 214 -3.73 -1.01 -7.40
N GLN A 215 -4.26 0.22 -7.35
CA GLN A 215 -4.43 0.98 -6.11
C GLN A 215 -5.77 0.57 -5.52
N LEU A 216 -5.74 -0.24 -4.47
CA LEU A 216 -6.91 -0.64 -3.74
C LEU A 216 -7.08 0.33 -2.58
N MET A 217 -8.18 1.06 -2.63
CA MET A 217 -8.61 1.93 -1.56
C MET A 217 -9.86 1.29 -0.97
N PRO A 218 -9.97 1.14 0.35
CA PRO A 218 -11.26 1.03 0.99
C PRO A 218 -11.98 2.34 0.64
N LEU A 219 -12.91 2.24 -0.30
CA LEU A 219 -13.94 3.26 -0.41
C LEU A 219 -14.76 3.10 0.87
N ILE A 220 -15.00 4.17 1.61
CA ILE A 220 -15.81 4.08 2.83
C ILE A 220 -16.88 5.13 2.70
N LYS A 221 -18.09 4.73 3.08
CA LYS A 221 -19.22 5.64 3.21
C LYS A 221 -18.90 6.74 4.20
N SER A 222 -18.99 8.01 3.77
CA SER A 222 -18.98 9.14 4.69
C SER A 222 -20.20 9.05 5.60
N ILE A 223 -20.03 9.44 6.86
CA ILE A 223 -21.14 9.67 7.78
C ILE A 223 -21.76 10.99 7.32
N ASP A 224 -23.00 10.96 6.83
CA ASP A 224 -23.85 12.15 6.83
C ASP A 224 -24.26 12.41 8.29
N ASP A 225 -24.26 13.69 8.69
CA ASP A 225 -24.65 14.19 10.02
C ASP A 225 -26.03 13.68 10.48
#